data_AF-A0A9P1M909-F1
#
_entry.id   AF-A0A9P1M909-F1
#
_cell.length_a   1.000
_cell.length_b   1.000
_cell.length_c   1.000
_cell.angle_alpha   90.00
_cell.angle_beta   90.00
_cell.angle_gamma   90.00
#
_symmetry.space_group_name_H-M   'P 1'
#
loop_
_entity.id
_entity.type
_entity.pdbx_description
1 polymer ?
#
loop_
_entity_poly.entity_id
_entity_poly.type
_entity_poly.pdbx_seq_one_letter_code
_entity_poly.pdbx_strand_id
1 'polypeptide(L)'
;MGDEGWLTPRERDEGYGDKGHGYSGANGVDWVGIMGVETIDYGTIHLWPDHWSYPYEWGIQWIQDHDKLAEQFDKPIILEEYGAGKRDGHIEPLLPWQDALIHSGFAGDQVWQFEPDGTNFTNFPDPQFAIHYGSEEWGF
;
A
#
# COMPACT_ATOMS: atom_id res chain seq x y z
N MET A 1 -4.74 -12.18 6.64
CA MET A 1 -4.86 -12.54 5.21
C MET A 1 -4.37 -11.31 4.49
N GLY A 2 -3.35 -11.42 3.65
CA GLY A 2 -2.89 -10.30 2.83
C GLY A 2 -3.81 -10.09 1.63
N ASP A 3 -4.07 -8.83 1.30
CA ASP A 3 -4.93 -8.39 0.20
C ASP A 3 -4.32 -7.13 -0.40
N GLU A 4 -4.39 -6.99 -1.73
CA GLU A 4 -3.86 -5.81 -2.42
C GLU A 4 -4.68 -4.55 -2.13
N GLY A 5 -5.92 -4.69 -1.66
CA GLY A 5 -6.85 -3.59 -1.42
C GLY A 5 -7.77 -3.30 -2.59
N TRP A 6 -7.99 -4.24 -3.51
CA TRP A 6 -8.70 -3.91 -4.74
C TRP A 6 -10.13 -3.41 -4.50
N LEU A 7 -10.43 -2.26 -5.08
CA LEU A 7 -11.73 -1.60 -5.03
C LEU A 7 -12.50 -1.84 -6.33
N THR A 8 -13.81 -1.62 -6.25
CA THR A 8 -14.72 -1.91 -7.35
C THR A 8 -15.27 -0.60 -7.95
N PRO A 9 -15.97 -0.68 -9.10
CA PRO A 9 -16.68 0.47 -9.64
C PRO A 9 -17.70 1.09 -8.69
N ARG A 10 -18.18 0.35 -7.67
CA ARG A 10 -19.10 0.87 -6.65
C ARG A 10 -18.47 2.03 -5.88
N GLU A 11 -17.28 1.83 -5.33
CA GLU A 11 -16.58 2.87 -4.56
C GLU A 11 -16.27 4.08 -5.45
N ARG A 12 -15.94 3.85 -6.72
CA ARG A 12 -15.77 4.96 -7.67
C ARG A 12 -17.04 5.77 -7.88
N ASP A 13 -18.18 5.10 -8.01
CA ASP A 13 -19.47 5.77 -8.20
C ASP A 13 -19.92 6.52 -6.91
N GLU A 14 -19.34 6.18 -5.76
CA GLU A 14 -19.47 6.89 -4.47
C GLU A 14 -18.48 8.06 -4.31
N GLY A 15 -17.57 8.25 -5.28
CA GLY A 15 -16.63 9.37 -5.33
C GLY A 15 -15.21 9.06 -4.85
N TYR A 16 -14.89 7.79 -4.61
CA TYR A 16 -13.53 7.34 -4.29
C TYR A 16 -12.71 7.09 -5.56
N GLY A 17 -11.40 7.29 -5.50
CA GLY A 17 -10.49 6.81 -6.53
C GLY A 17 -10.64 7.38 -7.93
N ASP A 18 -10.17 6.59 -8.90
CA ASP A 18 -10.17 6.93 -10.33
C ASP A 18 -10.74 5.80 -11.20
N LYS A 19 -10.49 5.85 -12.51
CA LYS A 19 -10.95 4.85 -13.49
C LYS A 19 -9.90 3.78 -13.83
N GLY A 20 -8.77 3.77 -13.13
CA GLY A 20 -7.68 2.86 -13.39
C GLY A 20 -7.87 1.50 -12.72
N HIS A 21 -6.80 0.70 -12.76
CA HIS A 21 -6.80 -0.70 -12.38
C HIS A 21 -7.29 -0.94 -10.94
N GLY A 22 -6.85 -0.11 -9.99
CA GLY A 22 -7.10 -0.30 -8.55
C GLY A 22 -8.58 -0.23 -8.14
N TYR A 23 -9.40 0.45 -8.96
CA TYR A 23 -10.83 0.70 -8.71
C TYR A 23 -11.74 0.02 -9.74
N SER A 24 -11.17 -0.87 -10.56
CA SER A 24 -11.88 -1.44 -11.71
C SER A 24 -12.71 -2.68 -11.39
N GLY A 25 -12.45 -3.34 -10.26
CA GLY A 25 -12.99 -4.67 -9.94
C GLY A 25 -12.45 -5.80 -10.82
N ALA A 26 -11.48 -5.55 -11.71
CA ALA A 26 -10.98 -6.55 -12.67
C ALA A 26 -10.25 -7.73 -12.01
N ASN A 27 -9.73 -7.54 -10.80
CA ASN A 27 -9.04 -8.58 -10.03
C ASN A 27 -9.99 -9.53 -9.28
N GLY A 28 -11.31 -9.29 -9.37
CA GLY A 28 -12.31 -10.15 -8.74
C GLY A 28 -12.35 -10.06 -7.21
N VAL A 29 -11.74 -9.02 -6.65
CA VAL A 29 -11.69 -8.73 -5.21
C VAL A 29 -12.51 -7.47 -4.92
N ASP A 30 -13.29 -7.51 -3.84
CA ASP A 30 -14.02 -6.38 -3.26
C ASP A 30 -13.52 -6.22 -1.82
N TRP A 31 -12.50 -5.39 -1.63
CA TRP A 31 -11.86 -5.20 -0.33
C TRP A 31 -12.84 -4.67 0.73
N VAL A 32 -13.75 -3.77 0.34
CA VAL A 32 -14.80 -3.25 1.22
C VAL A 32 -15.74 -4.38 1.67
N GLY A 33 -16.11 -5.28 0.75
CA GLY A 33 -16.86 -6.48 1.08
C GLY A 33 -16.12 -7.42 2.05
N ILE A 34 -14.82 -7.59 1.87
CA ILE A 34 -13.96 -8.40 2.75
C ILE A 34 -13.90 -7.80 4.16
N MET A 35 -13.75 -6.48 4.27
CA MET A 35 -13.76 -5.77 5.56
C MET A 35 -15.05 -5.99 6.35
N GLY A 36 -16.18 -6.25 5.66
CA GLY A 36 -17.46 -6.59 6.29
C GLY A 36 -17.56 -8.00 6.88
N VAL A 37 -16.61 -8.90 6.63
CA VAL A 37 -16.66 -10.28 7.13
C VAL A 37 -16.34 -10.34 8.62
N GLU A 38 -17.28 -10.82 9.45
CA GLU A 38 -17.15 -10.79 10.93
C GLU A 38 -15.92 -11.53 11.48
N THR A 39 -15.43 -12.56 10.80
CA THR A 39 -14.27 -13.37 11.25
C THR A 39 -12.92 -12.83 10.79
N ILE A 40 -12.89 -11.68 10.13
CA ILE A 40 -11.66 -10.97 9.76
C ILE A 40 -11.46 -9.83 10.74
N ASP A 41 -10.41 -9.89 11.55
CA ASP A 41 -10.20 -8.93 12.65
C ASP A 41 -9.58 -7.60 12.20
N TYR A 42 -8.86 -7.60 11.08
CA TYR A 42 -8.21 -6.42 10.52
C TYR A 42 -8.07 -6.54 8.99
N GLY A 43 -8.02 -5.40 8.32
CA GLY A 43 -7.77 -5.30 6.88
C GLY A 43 -6.30 -5.10 6.55
N THR A 44 -5.92 -5.55 5.37
CA THR A 44 -4.60 -5.30 4.77
C THR A 44 -4.81 -4.69 3.40
N ILE A 45 -3.92 -3.81 3.01
CA ILE A 45 -3.80 -3.32 1.64
C ILE A 45 -2.34 -3.31 1.24
N HIS A 46 -2.06 -3.35 -0.06
CA HIS A 46 -0.72 -3.12 -0.60
C HIS A 46 -0.68 -1.85 -1.45
N LEU A 47 0.52 -1.41 -1.83
CA LEU A 47 0.70 -0.26 -2.71
C LEU A 47 1.90 -0.45 -3.65
N TRP A 48 1.59 -0.68 -4.94
CA TRP A 48 2.59 -0.92 -6.00
C TRP A 48 2.33 -0.10 -7.28
N PRO A 49 2.48 1.24 -7.27
CA PRO A 49 2.14 2.07 -8.42
C PRO A 49 2.82 1.64 -9.73
N ASP A 50 4.10 1.22 -9.66
CA ASP A 50 4.87 0.74 -10.81
C ASP A 50 4.25 -0.48 -11.50
N HIS A 51 3.74 -1.42 -10.70
CA HIS A 51 3.12 -2.64 -11.21
C HIS A 51 1.70 -2.39 -11.69
N TRP A 52 1.03 -1.40 -11.12
CA TRP A 52 -0.38 -1.11 -11.37
C TRP A 52 -0.59 -0.02 -12.41
N SER A 53 0.50 0.46 -13.03
CA SER A 53 0.50 1.52 -14.04
C SER A 53 -0.06 2.86 -13.52
N TYR A 54 0.31 3.21 -12.29
CA TYR A 54 0.00 4.48 -11.66
C TYR A 54 1.26 5.32 -11.41
N PRO A 55 1.16 6.66 -11.46
CA PRO A 55 2.24 7.52 -10.96
C PRO A 55 2.36 7.39 -9.43
N TYR A 56 3.53 7.63 -8.85
CA TYR A 56 3.74 7.44 -7.41
C TYR A 56 2.84 8.33 -6.54
N GLU A 57 2.53 9.53 -7.01
CA GLU A 57 1.66 10.49 -6.32
C GLU A 57 0.24 9.93 -6.09
N TRP A 58 -0.19 8.97 -6.91
CA TRP A 58 -1.45 8.26 -6.74
C TRP A 58 -1.52 7.47 -5.42
N GLY A 59 -0.39 7.03 -4.87
CA GLY A 59 -0.37 6.29 -3.61
C GLY A 59 -1.00 7.03 -2.44
N ILE A 60 -0.95 8.37 -2.43
CA ILE A 60 -1.61 9.20 -1.43
C ILE A 60 -3.14 9.04 -1.52
N GLN A 61 -3.69 9.07 -2.74
CA GLN A 61 -5.13 8.86 -2.97
C GLN A 61 -5.55 7.46 -2.51
N TRP A 62 -4.75 6.44 -2.86
CA TRP A 62 -4.99 5.06 -2.46
C TRP A 62 -5.10 4.90 -0.94
N ILE A 63 -4.16 5.49 -0.18
CA ILE A 63 -4.16 5.47 1.29
C ILE A 63 -5.40 6.20 1.83
N GLN A 64 -5.68 7.40 1.33
CA GLN A 64 -6.79 8.23 1.82
C GLN A 64 -8.17 7.61 1.53
N ASP A 65 -8.34 6.92 0.41
CA ASP A 65 -9.60 6.26 0.09
C ASP A 65 -9.82 5.02 0.96
N HIS A 66 -8.78 4.22 1.19
CA HIS A 66 -8.87 3.08 2.10
C HIS A 66 -9.13 3.50 3.54
N ASP A 67 -8.50 4.58 4.00
CA ASP A 67 -8.74 5.14 5.32
C ASP A 67 -10.21 5.51 5.51
N LYS A 68 -10.77 6.30 4.59
CA LYS A 68 -12.18 6.71 4.63
C LYS A 68 -13.15 5.54 4.52
N LEU A 69 -12.87 4.60 3.62
CA LEU A 69 -13.69 3.40 3.47
C LEU A 69 -13.61 2.50 4.71
N ALA A 70 -12.50 2.52 5.44
CA ALA A 70 -12.36 1.77 6.68
C ALA A 70 -13.14 2.36 7.84
N GLU A 71 -13.45 3.66 7.85
CA GLU A 71 -14.21 4.31 8.94
C GLU A 71 -15.57 3.65 9.21
N GLN A 72 -16.16 2.98 8.22
CA GLN A 72 -17.44 2.27 8.39
C GLN A 72 -17.28 0.90 9.09
N PHE A 73 -16.05 0.46 9.32
CA PHE A 73 -15.70 -0.79 9.97
C PHE A 73 -14.95 -0.50 11.28
N ASP A 74 -15.36 -1.13 12.38
CA ASP A 74 -14.64 -1.04 13.66
C ASP A 74 -13.44 -2.01 13.68
N LYS A 75 -12.56 -1.88 12.68
CA LYS A 75 -11.44 -2.79 12.43
C LYS A 75 -10.17 -2.02 12.06
N PRO A 76 -9.00 -2.39 12.61
CA PRO A 76 -7.73 -1.86 12.16
C PRO A 76 -7.47 -2.16 10.69
N ILE A 77 -6.72 -1.30 10.01
CA ILE A 77 -6.16 -1.56 8.69
C ILE A 77 -4.64 -1.34 8.71
N ILE A 78 -3.93 -2.15 7.92
CA ILE A 78 -2.47 -2.12 7.80
C ILE A 78 -2.10 -1.96 6.32
N LEU A 79 -1.16 -1.05 6.01
CA LEU A 79 -0.49 -1.05 4.71
C LEU A 79 0.61 -2.11 4.77
N GLU A 80 0.26 -3.36 4.44
CA GLU A 80 1.05 -4.56 4.72
C GLU A 80 2.26 -4.70 3.80
N GLU A 81 2.19 -4.16 2.58
CA GLU A 81 3.33 -4.07 1.67
C GLU A 81 3.25 -2.79 0.83
N TYR A 82 4.34 -2.06 0.75
CA TYR A 82 4.46 -0.95 -0.19
C TYR A 82 5.90 -0.71 -0.60
N GLY A 83 6.09 -0.22 -1.82
CA GLY A 83 7.41 0.11 -2.33
C GLY A 83 7.37 0.82 -3.67
N ALA A 84 8.50 1.43 -4.02
CA ALA A 84 8.76 1.99 -5.34
C ALA A 84 9.90 1.22 -5.99
N GLY A 85 9.74 0.80 -7.24
CA GLY A 85 10.66 -0.06 -7.99
C GLY A 85 11.88 0.71 -8.47
N LYS A 86 12.62 1.28 -7.52
CA LYS A 86 13.79 2.13 -7.73
C LYS A 86 15.01 1.46 -7.13
N ARG A 87 16.16 1.53 -7.80
CA ARG A 87 17.39 1.03 -7.19
C ARG A 87 17.84 1.88 -5.99
N ASP A 88 17.64 3.19 -6.09
CA ASP A 88 17.94 4.20 -5.07
C ASP A 88 16.89 5.33 -5.20
N GLY A 89 16.69 6.13 -4.16
CA GLY A 89 15.78 7.27 -4.16
C GLY A 89 14.35 6.91 -3.75
N HIS A 90 14.18 5.94 -2.86
CA HIS A 90 12.91 5.52 -2.28
C HIS A 90 12.28 6.59 -1.39
N ILE A 91 13.07 7.50 -0.80
CA ILE A 91 12.56 8.61 0.02
C ILE A 91 11.51 9.43 -0.72
N GLU A 92 11.75 9.74 -1.99
CA GLU A 92 10.88 10.62 -2.77
C GLU A 92 9.44 10.08 -2.91
N PRO A 93 9.21 8.81 -3.28
CA PRO A 93 7.87 8.24 -3.30
C PRO A 93 7.36 7.80 -1.91
N LEU A 94 8.21 7.26 -1.03
CA LEU A 94 7.75 6.68 0.24
C LEU A 94 7.40 7.73 1.29
N LEU A 95 8.16 8.83 1.39
CA LEU A 95 7.96 9.83 2.44
C LEU A 95 6.55 10.47 2.38
N PRO A 96 6.01 10.87 1.21
CA PRO A 96 4.63 11.35 1.14
C PRO A 96 3.58 10.30 1.50
N TRP A 97 3.84 9.01 1.23
CA TRP A 97 2.93 7.93 1.61
C TRP A 97 2.94 7.69 3.12
N GLN A 98 4.12 7.69 3.74
CA GLN A 98 4.28 7.60 5.19
C GLN A 98 3.67 8.81 5.91
N ASP A 99 3.82 10.01 5.36
CA ASP A 99 3.14 11.21 5.89
C ASP A 99 1.62 11.06 5.81
N ALA A 100 1.08 10.53 4.70
CA ALA A 100 -0.35 10.23 4.58
C ALA A 100 -0.81 9.20 5.62
N LEU A 101 -0.01 8.16 5.88
CA LEU A 101 -0.31 7.13 6.87
C LEU A 101 -0.33 7.68 8.30
N ILE A 102 0.65 8.53 8.67
CA ILE A 102 0.72 9.18 9.99
C ILE A 102 -0.53 10.03 10.27
N HIS A 103 -1.12 10.61 9.23
CA HIS A 103 -2.33 11.44 9.32
C HIS A 103 -3.64 10.67 9.05
N SER A 104 -3.58 9.35 8.89
CA SER A 104 -4.72 8.47 8.64
C SER A 104 -5.12 7.67 9.90
N GLY A 105 -6.20 6.90 9.81
CA GLY A 105 -6.62 5.90 10.79
C GLY A 105 -5.93 4.53 10.66
N PHE A 106 -4.91 4.39 9.79
CA PHE A 106 -4.13 3.15 9.70
C PHE A 106 -3.46 2.79 11.03
N ALA A 107 -3.48 1.51 11.37
CA ALA A 107 -2.87 0.99 12.60
C ALA A 107 -1.38 0.67 12.45
N GLY A 108 -0.87 0.66 11.23
CA GLY A 108 0.55 0.47 10.93
C GLY A 108 0.82 0.25 9.45
N ASP A 109 2.10 0.20 9.13
CA ASP A 109 2.61 0.02 7.78
C ASP A 109 3.91 -0.81 7.79
N GLN A 110 4.20 -1.47 6.67
CA GLN A 110 5.34 -2.36 6.51
C GLN A 110 5.94 -2.19 5.11
N VAL A 111 7.05 -1.45 5.02
CA VAL A 111 7.75 -1.25 3.74
C VAL A 111 8.30 -2.58 3.22
N TRP A 112 8.08 -2.85 1.94
CA TRP A 112 8.69 -3.96 1.24
C TRP A 112 9.95 -3.48 0.52
N GLN A 113 11.14 -3.95 0.84
CA GLN A 113 11.47 -4.95 1.87
C GLN A 113 12.80 -4.66 2.57
N PHE A 114 12.98 -5.27 3.74
CA PHE A 114 14.21 -5.10 4.51
C PHE A 114 15.40 -5.84 3.87
N GLU A 115 16.48 -5.13 3.58
CA GLU A 115 17.79 -5.72 3.30
C GLU A 115 18.72 -5.60 4.54
N PRO A 116 19.12 -6.73 5.16
CA PRO A 116 20.08 -6.72 6.25
C PRO A 116 21.51 -6.38 5.81
N ASP A 117 22.29 -5.80 6.72
CA ASP A 117 23.73 -5.57 6.51
C ASP A 117 24.49 -6.89 6.24
N GLY A 118 25.55 -6.80 5.44
CA GLY A 118 26.38 -7.93 5.05
C GLY A 118 25.73 -8.89 4.05
N THR A 119 24.58 -8.54 3.47
CA THR A 119 23.93 -9.31 2.41
C THR A 119 24.15 -8.69 1.03
N ASN A 120 23.82 -9.44 -0.02
CA ASN A 120 23.78 -8.93 -1.40
C ASN A 120 22.42 -9.29 -1.98
N PHE A 121 21.49 -8.33 -1.99
CA PHE A 121 20.12 -8.57 -2.41
C PHE A 121 19.93 -8.89 -3.89
N THR A 122 20.96 -8.82 -4.75
CA THR A 122 20.79 -9.03 -6.21
C THR A 122 20.18 -10.37 -6.61
N ASN A 123 20.17 -11.38 -5.73
CA ASN A 123 19.58 -12.70 -5.97
C ASN A 123 18.24 -12.93 -5.25
N PHE A 124 17.72 -11.93 -4.54
CA PHE A 124 16.42 -11.99 -3.90
C PHE A 124 15.33 -11.52 -4.88
N PRO A 125 14.07 -11.94 -4.71
CA PRO A 125 12.96 -11.37 -5.47
C PRO A 125 12.89 -9.87 -5.25
N ASP A 126 12.72 -9.12 -6.33
CA ASP A 126 12.42 -7.69 -6.29
C ASP A 126 13.41 -6.84 -5.46
N PRO A 127 14.73 -6.92 -5.73
CA PRO A 127 15.75 -6.20 -4.98
C PRO A 127 15.70 -4.68 -5.18
N GLN A 128 15.04 -4.23 -6.24
CA GLN A 128 14.76 -2.82 -6.54
C GLN A 128 13.72 -2.18 -5.61
N PHE A 129 13.30 -2.85 -4.56
CA PHE A 129 12.45 -2.26 -3.52
C PHE A 129 13.11 -2.36 -2.14
N ALA A 130 14.31 -2.94 -2.06
CA ALA A 130 14.93 -3.24 -0.78
C ALA A 130 15.48 -1.96 -0.14
N ILE A 131 15.15 -1.75 1.14
CA ILE A 131 15.75 -0.72 1.98
C ILE A 131 16.90 -1.34 2.77
N HIS A 132 18.12 -0.95 2.42
CA HIS A 132 19.34 -1.48 3.02
C HIS A 132 19.58 -0.90 4.42
N TYR A 133 19.82 -1.76 5.40
CA TYR A 133 20.19 -1.35 6.75
C TYR A 133 21.40 -0.40 6.76
N GLY A 134 21.27 0.76 7.40
CA GLY A 134 22.36 1.73 7.50
C GLY A 134 22.60 2.57 6.24
N SER A 135 21.79 2.41 5.19
CA SER A 135 21.72 3.37 4.09
C SER A 135 21.10 4.69 4.55
N GLU A 136 21.20 5.73 3.71
CA GLU A 136 20.44 6.98 3.89
C GLU A 136 18.93 6.73 3.97
N GLU A 137 18.47 5.66 3.33
CA GLU A 137 17.06 5.29 3.24
C GLU A 137 16.55 4.52 4.47
N TRP A 138 17.42 4.07 5.37
CA TRP A 138 17.00 3.29 6.54
C TRP A 138 16.39 4.13 7.67
N GLY A 139 16.68 5.43 7.71
CA GLY A 139 16.45 6.27 8.90
C GLY A 139 15.54 7.47 8.69
N PHE A 140 14.77 7.53 7.60
CA PHE A 140 13.84 8.62 7.33
C PHE A 140 12.42 8.33 7.81
#